data_AF-A0AAU9RJ09-F1
#
_entry.id   AF-A0AAU9RJ09-F1
#
_cell.length_a   1.000
_cell.length_b   1.000
_cell.length_c   1.000
_cell.angle_alpha   90.00
_cell.angle_beta   90.00
_cell.angle_gamma   90.00
#
_symmetry.space_group_name_H-M   'P 1'
#
loop_
_entity.id
_entity.type
_entity.pdbx_description
1 polymer ?
#
loop_
_entity_poly.entity_id
_entity_poly.type
_entity_poly.pdbx_seq_one_letter_code
_entity_poly.pdbx_strand_id
1 'polypeptide(L)' 'KGMFEALKGVETTLYITLEPCPMCAGAILQARIDAVVWGAPNKLLGADGVGFGM' A
#
# COMPACT_ATOMS: atom_id res chain seq x y z
N LYS A 1 -3.10 10.11 1.40
CA LYS A 1 -2.91 10.27 2.87
C LYS A 1 -2.79 8.93 3.61
N GLY A 2 -2.48 7.84 2.91
CA GLY A 2 -2.16 6.56 3.53
C GLY A 2 -0.69 6.49 3.91
N MET A 3 -0.32 5.45 4.65
CA MET A 3 1.02 5.19 5.23
C MET A 3 2.19 5.24 4.22
N PHE A 4 1.92 5.21 2.91
CA PHE A 4 2.93 5.06 1.85
C PHE A 4 3.45 6.37 1.23
N GLU A 5 2.88 7.54 1.55
CA GLU A 5 3.28 8.84 0.97
C GLU A 5 4.62 9.40 1.51
N ALA A 6 5.34 8.62 2.34
CA ALA A 6 6.52 9.05 3.07
C ALA A 6 7.84 8.36 2.63
N LEU A 7 7.79 7.45 1.66
CA LEU A 7 8.95 6.66 1.23
C LEU A 7 9.68 7.36 0.07
N LYS A 8 10.44 8.42 0.36
CA LYS A 8 11.26 9.11 -0.63
C LYS A 8 12.18 8.11 -1.37
N GLY A 9 11.85 7.82 -2.62
CA GLY A 9 12.44 6.76 -3.44
C GLY A 9 12.47 7.14 -4.91
N VAL A 10 12.35 6.17 -5.82
CA VAL A 10 12.36 6.42 -7.28
C VAL A 10 11.04 7.06 -7.66
N GLU A 11 11.01 8.24 -8.34
CA GLU A 11 9.79 9.00 -8.72
C GLU A 11 8.74 8.14 -9.47
N THR A 12 8.00 7.34 -8.72
CA THR A 12 7.13 6.27 -9.23
C THR A 12 5.89 6.19 -8.36
N THR A 13 4.73 6.29 -8.99
CA THR A 13 3.44 6.09 -8.34
C THR A 13 2.81 4.79 -8.81
N LEU A 14 2.53 3.88 -7.88
CA LEU A 14 1.89 2.59 -8.16
C LEU A 14 0.38 2.70 -7.96
N TYR A 15 -0.38 2.45 -9.03
CA TYR A 15 -1.84 2.39 -8.98
C TYR A 15 -2.30 0.93 -8.96
N ILE A 16 -3.13 0.57 -7.98
CA ILE A 16 -3.70 -0.77 -7.83
C ILE A 16 -5.19 -0.69 -7.51
N THR A 17 -5.99 -1.67 -7.92
CA THR A 17 -7.45 -1.62 -7.72
C THR A 17 -7.85 -1.95 -6.28
N LEU A 18 -7.11 -2.83 -5.62
CA LEU A 18 -7.33 -3.28 -4.25
C LEU A 18 -6.19 -2.83 -3.35
N GLU A 19 -6.49 -2.58 -2.09
CA GLU A 19 -5.49 -2.28 -1.06
C GLU A 19 -4.42 -3.38 -0.98
N PRO A 20 -3.13 -3.01 -0.88
CA PRO A 20 -2.05 -3.99 -0.82
C PRO A 20 -2.14 -4.79 0.48
N CYS A 21 -1.88 -6.08 0.40
CA CYS A 21 -1.74 -6.92 1.60
C CYS A 21 -0.37 -6.72 2.27
N PRO A 22 -0.13 -7.21 3.50
CA PRO A 22 1.15 -7.05 4.20
C PRO A 22 2.37 -7.49 3.39
N MET A 23 2.22 -8.56 2.61
CA MET A 23 3.28 -9.04 1.70
C MET A 23 3.59 -8.00 0.61
N CYS A 24 2.57 -7.48 -0.06
CA CYS A 24 2.73 -6.48 -1.11
C CYS A 24 3.24 -5.14 -0.56
N ALA A 25 2.74 -4.72 0.60
CA ALA A 25 3.21 -3.52 1.29
C ALA A 25 4.71 -3.62 1.64
N GLY A 26 5.16 -4.78 2.14
CA GLY A 26 6.58 -5.05 2.39
C GLY A 26 7.43 -5.02 1.12
N ALA A 27 6.92 -5.55 0.01
CA ALA A 27 7.61 -5.50 -1.28
C ALA A 27 7.71 -4.06 -1.84
N ILE A 28 6.65 -3.26 -1.73
CA ILE A 28 6.62 -1.85 -2.14
C ILE A 28 7.63 -1.03 -1.33
N LEU A 29 7.69 -1.27 -0.01
CA LEU A 29 8.69 -0.67 0.88
C LEU A 29 10.12 -0.98 0.42
N GLN A 30 10.39 -2.25 0.10
CA GLN A 30 11.70 -2.69 -0.39
C GLN A 30 12.04 -2.11 -1.77
N ALA A 31 11.04 -1.96 -2.64
CA ALA A 31 11.16 -1.39 -3.97
C ALA A 31 11.35 0.13 -3.97
N ARG A 32 11.20 0.82 -2.83
CA ARG A 32 11.36 2.28 -2.69
C ARG A 32 10.42 3.05 -3.63
N ILE A 33 9.15 2.65 -3.70
CA ILE A 33 8.11 3.37 -4.45
C ILE A 33 7.63 4.57 -3.61
N ASP A 34 7.57 5.76 -4.21
CA ASP A 34 7.19 7.01 -3.52
C ASP A 34 5.72 7.07 -3.11
N ALA A 35 4.82 6.53 -3.93
CA ALA A 35 3.39 6.59 -3.65
C ALA A 35 2.66 5.36 -4.17
N VAL A 36 1.65 4.94 -3.40
CA VAL A 36 0.71 3.89 -3.80
C VAL A 36 -0.70 4.44 -3.67
N VAL A 37 -1.48 4.29 -4.74
CA VAL A 37 -2.88 4.71 -4.78
C VAL A 37 -3.73 3.47 -5.04
N TRP A 38 -4.75 3.23 -4.21
CA TRP A 38 -5.68 2.12 -4.38
C TRP A 38 -7.15 2.54 -4.40
N GLY A 39 -7.96 1.75 -5.12
CA GLY A 39 -9.37 2.04 -5.34
C GLY A 39 -10.31 1.53 -4.25
N ALA A 40 -10.13 0.29 -3.79
CA ALA A 40 -11.02 -0.34 -2.81
C ALA A 40 -10.22 -0.94 -1.63
N PRO A 41 -10.74 -0.82 -0.38
CA PRO A 41 -10.12 -1.42 0.80
C PRO A 41 -10.23 -2.95 0.78
N ASN A 42 -9.15 -3.64 1.19
CA ASN A 42 -9.11 -5.09 1.26
C ASN A 42 -9.59 -5.59 2.64
N LYS A 43 -10.88 -5.92 2.73
CA LYS A 43 -11.59 -6.31 3.96
C LYS A 43 -11.15 -7.61 4.64
N LEU A 44 -10.21 -8.37 4.06
CA LEU A 44 -9.74 -9.62 4.65
C LEU A 44 -8.26 -9.56 5.03
N LEU A 45 -7.44 -8.93 4.18
CA LEU A 45 -5.97 -8.99 4.29
C LEU A 45 -5.32 -7.66 3.95
N GLY A 46 -6.02 -6.54 4.11
CA GLY A 46 -5.47 -5.20 3.87
C GLY A 46 -4.37 -4.81 4.85
N ALA A 47 -3.32 -4.14 4.36
CA ALA A 47 -2.22 -3.64 5.17
C ALA A 47 -2.58 -2.41 6.02
N ASP A 48 -3.60 -1.64 5.63
CA ASP A 48 -4.06 -0.45 6.36
C ASP A 48 -5.09 -0.78 7.46
N GLY A 49 -5.20 -2.06 7.83
CA GLY A 49 -6.01 -2.51 8.98
C GLY A 49 -7.48 -2.80 8.67
N VAL A 50 -7.99 -2.40 7.51
CA VAL A 50 -9.38 -2.69 7.07
C VAL A 50 -9.68 -4.19 6.97
N GLY A 51 -8.65 -5.02 6.85
CA GLY A 51 -8.78 -6.47 6.74
C GLY A 51 -8.64 -7.23 8.05
N PHE A 52 -8.09 -6.61 9.10
CA PHE A 52 -7.73 -7.30 10.33
C PHE A 52 -8.78 -7.17 11.46
N GLY A 53 -9.95 -6.60 11.17
CA GLY A 53 -11.05 -6.51 12.14
C GLY A 53 -10.69 -5.73 13.41
N MET A 54 -9.90 -4.65 13.28
CA MET A 54 -9.63 -3.67 14.33
C MET A 54 -10.40 -2.37 14.05
#